data_AF-A0A958NTZ2-F1
#
_entry.id   AF-A0A958NTZ2-F1
#
_cell.length_a   1.000
_cell.length_b   1.000
_cell.length_c   1.000
_cell.angle_alpha   90.00
_cell.angle_beta   90.00
_cell.angle_gamma   90.00
#
_symmetry.space_group_name_H-M   'P 1'
#
loop_
_entity.id
_entity.type
_entity.pdbx_description
1 polymer ?
#
loop_
_entity_poly.entity_id
_entity_poly.type
_entity_poly.pdbx_seq_one_letter_code
_entity_poly.pdbx_strand_id
1 'polypeptide(L)' 'IRRRFLNSNAENILRAKTGSLDGVASLAGYTPSADGEMLAFVVLLNDPKGKYGRMTNWVDQVALAARRFSRK' A
#
# COMPACT_ATOMS: atom_id res chain seq x y z
N ILE A 1 -4.98 8.20 4.14
CA ILE A 1 -4.28 7.06 4.76
C ILE A 1 -4.17 7.12 6.30
N ARG A 2 -4.60 8.21 6.95
CA ARG A 2 -4.43 8.52 8.40
C ARG A 2 -4.73 7.42 9.42
N ARG A 3 -5.57 6.43 9.10
CA ARG A 3 -5.92 5.29 9.99
C ARG A 3 -5.32 3.95 9.56
N ARG A 4 -4.48 3.94 8.52
CA ARG A 4 -3.78 2.75 8.00
C ARG A 4 -2.31 2.82 8.39
N PHE A 5 -1.65 1.67 8.44
CA PHE A 5 -0.23 1.53 8.78
C PHE A 5 0.18 1.98 10.19
N LEU A 6 -0.77 2.17 11.11
CA LEU A 6 -0.47 2.48 12.50
C LEU A 6 0.36 1.34 13.12
N ASN A 7 1.36 1.68 13.93
CA ASN A 7 2.30 0.76 14.55
C ASN A 7 3.11 -0.07 13.54
N SER A 8 3.41 0.49 12.36
CA SER A 8 4.24 -0.15 11.34
C SER A 8 5.40 0.74 10.93
N ASN A 9 6.41 0.15 10.25
CA ASN A 9 7.53 0.88 9.68
C ASN A 9 7.16 1.80 8.49
N ALA A 10 5.87 1.84 8.10
CA ALA A 10 5.32 2.73 7.09
C ALA A 10 4.51 3.89 7.68
N GLU A 11 4.27 3.92 8.99
CA GLU A 11 3.51 4.99 9.66
C GLU A 11 4.16 6.35 9.45
N ASN A 12 3.39 7.35 9.00
CA ASN A 12 3.85 8.72 8.68
C ASN A 12 4.98 8.83 7.63
N ILE A 13 5.44 7.72 7.08
CA ILE A 13 6.51 7.64 6.07
C ILE A 13 5.91 7.44 4.68
N LEU A 14 5.01 6.45 4.54
CA LEU A 14 4.39 6.14 3.27
C LEU A 14 3.38 7.22 2.87
N ARG A 15 3.57 7.79 1.69
CA ARG A 15 2.68 8.82 1.12
C ARG A 15 1.99 8.27 -0.11
N ALA A 16 0.68 8.11 -0.04
CA ALA A 16 -0.08 7.53 -1.12
C ALA A 16 -1.53 8.05 -1.18
N LYS A 17 -2.10 7.96 -2.37
CA LYS A 17 -3.51 8.24 -2.63
C LYS A 17 -4.29 6.93 -2.73
N THR A 18 -5.44 6.91 -2.08
CA THR A 18 -6.40 5.79 -2.11
C THR A 18 -7.43 6.01 -3.21
N GLY A 19 -7.83 4.93 -3.89
CA GLY A 19 -9.02 4.88 -4.74
C GLY A 19 -9.92 3.70 -4.36
N SER A 20 -11.23 3.90 -4.49
CA SER A 20 -12.25 2.97 -3.99
C SER A 20 -13.51 3.14 -4.86
N LEU A 21 -13.88 2.09 -5.61
CA LEU A 21 -15.17 1.92 -6.28
C LEU A 21 -15.74 0.53 -5.97
N ASP A 22 -17.00 0.22 -6.29
CA ASP A 22 -17.51 -1.13 -6.11
C ASP A 22 -16.65 -2.15 -6.87
N GLY A 23 -16.23 -3.22 -6.19
CA GLY A 23 -15.28 -4.20 -6.73
C GLY A 23 -13.86 -3.69 -6.99
N VAL A 24 -13.50 -2.46 -6.59
CA VAL A 24 -12.17 -1.87 -6.88
C VAL A 24 -11.52 -1.28 -5.62
N ALA A 25 -10.26 -1.63 -5.40
CA ALA A 25 -9.40 -1.00 -4.40
C ALA A 25 -8.05 -0.61 -5.02
N SER A 26 -7.59 0.61 -4.75
CA SER A 26 -6.29 1.06 -5.23
C SER A 26 -5.52 1.89 -4.20
N LEU A 27 -4.19 1.82 -4.35
CA LEU A 27 -3.24 2.64 -3.60
C LEU A 27 -2.03 2.92 -4.49
N ALA A 28 -1.75 4.21 -4.72
CA ALA A 28 -0.62 4.65 -5.52
C ALA A 28 0.17 5.72 -4.75
N GLY A 29 1.49 5.62 -4.77
CA GLY A 29 2.32 6.59 -4.08
C GLY A 29 3.79 6.21 -3.98
N TYR A 30 4.41 6.70 -2.92
CA TYR A 30 5.84 6.63 -2.70
C TYR A 30 6.16 6.18 -1.27
N THR A 31 7.24 5.40 -1.14
CA THR A 31 7.85 5.03 0.14
C THR A 31 9.34 4.81 -0.04
N PRO A 32 10.19 5.17 0.93
CA PRO A 32 11.57 4.66 0.95
C PRO A 32 11.57 3.13 1.11
N SER A 33 12.53 2.46 0.47
CA SER A 33 12.83 1.04 0.65
C SER A 33 13.54 0.79 2.00
N ALA A 34 13.85 -0.46 2.32
CA ALA A 34 14.70 -0.79 3.46
C ALA A 34 16.13 -0.24 3.28
N ASP A 35 16.58 -0.07 2.04
CA ASP A 35 17.90 0.48 1.70
C ASP A 35 17.91 2.02 1.58
N GLY A 36 16.75 2.65 1.77
CA GLY A 36 16.60 4.11 1.78
C GLY A 36 16.34 4.75 0.41
N GLU A 37 16.31 3.98 -0.67
CA GLU A 37 15.95 4.52 -1.99
C GLU A 37 14.45 4.81 -2.08
N MET A 38 14.05 5.87 -2.78
CA MET A 38 12.64 6.18 -2.96
C MET A 38 12.03 5.26 -4.03
N LEU A 39 11.02 4.48 -3.63
CA LEU A 39 10.23 3.64 -4.54
C LEU A 39 8.91 4.34 -4.88
N ALA A 40 8.56 4.30 -6.16
CA ALA A 40 7.22 4.57 -6.63
C ALA A 40 6.46 3.24 -6.77
N PHE A 41 5.20 3.21 -6.35
CA PHE A 41 4.37 2.02 -6.47
C PHE A 41 2.93 2.36 -6.85
N VAL A 42 2.30 1.42 -7.54
CA VAL A 42 0.87 1.46 -7.88
C VAL A 42 0.31 0.07 -7.64
N VAL A 43 -0.77 0.00 -6.86
CA VAL A 43 -1.55 -1.22 -6.64
C VAL A 43 -2.96 -0.96 -7.13
N LEU A 44 -3.41 -1.76 -8.09
CA LEU A 44 -4.76 -1.75 -8.64
C LEU A 44 -5.36 -3.14 -8.47
N LEU A 45 -6.45 -3.23 -7.73
CA LEU A 45 -7.17 -4.47 -7.51
C LEU A 45 -8.59 -4.30 -8.04
N ASN A 46 -8.91 -4.98 -9.13
CA ASN A 46 -10.22 -4.97 -9.79
C ASN A 46 -10.87 -6.35 -9.69
N ASP A 47 -12.15 -6.37 -9.32
CA ASP A 47 -12.96 -7.57 -9.16
C ASP A 47 -12.24 -8.74 -8.45
N PRO A 48 -11.57 -8.50 -7.30
CA PRO A 48 -11.27 -9.62 -6.43
C PRO A 48 -12.64 -10.14 -5.99
N LYS A 49 -12.90 -11.44 -6.07
CA LYS A 49 -14.15 -12.07 -5.62
C LYS A 49 -14.35 -11.99 -4.08
N GLY A 50 -14.02 -10.86 -3.45
CA GLY A 50 -13.93 -10.63 -2.02
C GLY A 50 -14.50 -9.26 -1.62
N LYS A 51 -14.95 -9.15 -0.36
CA LYS A 51 -15.55 -7.93 0.19
C LYS A 51 -14.49 -6.82 0.38
N TYR A 52 -14.91 -5.57 0.24
CA TYR A 52 -14.13 -4.33 0.37
C TYR A 52 -13.07 -4.29 1.49
N GLY A 53 -13.44 -4.71 2.71
CA GLY A 53 -12.51 -4.72 3.86
C GLY A 53 -11.33 -5.67 3.68
N ARG A 54 -11.52 -6.82 3.01
CA ARG A 54 -10.43 -7.75 2.69
C ARG A 54 -9.50 -7.20 1.61
N MET A 55 -10.06 -6.48 0.64
CA MET A 55 -9.31 -5.87 -0.46
C MET A 55 -8.31 -4.82 0.02
N THR A 56 -8.71 -4.00 0.98
CA THR A 56 -7.85 -2.94 1.53
C THR A 56 -6.61 -3.52 2.20
N ASN A 57 -6.76 -4.63 2.93
CA ASN A 57 -5.65 -5.33 3.58
C ASN A 57 -4.63 -5.87 2.57
N TRP A 58 -5.07 -6.42 1.43
CA TRP A 58 -4.15 -6.90 0.39
C TRP A 58 -3.33 -5.76 -0.20
N VAL A 59 -3.98 -4.64 -0.49
CA VAL A 59 -3.32 -3.44 -0.98
C VAL A 59 -2.32 -2.89 0.05
N ASP A 60 -2.66 -2.92 1.34
CA ASP A 60 -1.75 -2.54 2.43
C ASP A 60 -0.51 -3.44 2.51
N GLN A 61 -0.67 -4.75 2.33
CA GLN A 61 0.47 -5.68 2.37
C GLN A 61 1.47 -5.42 1.25
N VAL A 62 1.01 -5.07 0.05
CA VAL A 62 1.91 -4.71 -1.06
C VAL A 62 2.67 -3.41 -0.75
N ALA A 63 1.99 -2.41 -0.18
CA ALA A 63 2.63 -1.18 0.28
C ALA A 63 3.69 -1.44 1.39
N LEU A 64 3.38 -2.32 2.35
CA LEU A 64 4.33 -2.74 3.39
C LEU A 64 5.51 -3.54 2.81
N ALA A 65 5.27 -4.37 1.79
CA ALA A 65 6.32 -5.09 1.08
C ALA A 65 7.27 -4.11 0.36
N ALA A 66 6.75 -3.08 -0.30
CA ALA A 66 7.58 -2.02 -0.89
C ALA A 66 8.45 -1.32 0.17
N ARG A 67 7.90 -1.06 1.37
CA ARG A 67 8.68 -0.47 2.48
C ARG A 67 9.80 -1.39 2.99
N ARG A 68 9.59 -2.71 2.95
CA ARG A 68 10.55 -3.73 3.39
C ARG A 68 11.53 -4.15 2.29
N PHE A 69 11.30 -3.73 1.06
CA PHE A 69 12.12 -4.11 -0.09
C PHE A 69 13.58 -3.71 0.14
N SER A 70 14.48 -4.66 -0.11
CA SER A 70 15.92 -4.44 -0.17
C SER A 70 16.43 -5.08 -1.45
N ARG A 71 17.39 -4.44 -2.11
CA ARG A 71 18.08 -4.98 -3.30
C ARG A 71 19.22 -5.91 -2.94
N LYS A 72 19.72 -5.85 -1.71
CA LYS A 72 20.90 -6.58 -1.24
C LYS A 72 20.54 -7.95 -0.68
#